data_AF-A0AAN6GUQ4-F1
#
_entry.id   AF-A0AAN6GUQ4-F1
#
_cell.length_a   1.000
_cell.length_b   1.000
_cell.length_c   1.000
_cell.angle_alpha   90.00
_cell.angle_beta   90.00
_cell.angle_gamma   90.00
#
_symmetry.space_group_name_H-M   'P 1'
#
loop_
_entity.id
_entity.type
_entity.pdbx_description
1 polymer ?
#
loop_
_entity_poly.entity_id
_entity_poly.type
_entity_poly.pdbx_seq_one_letter_code
_entity_poly.pdbx_strand_id
1 'polypeptide(L)'
;MTDQIDSYAGSSYPLKAALHLLNDDITRAHTIAQDHEDIMTCNLVHCILHRREQDFWNSNWWCRRLDHPLLQIIHGGNSNAEAQERACRFTDECEAATKGASTACGAKKVQDLKKLQTDELITLVKWILENES
;
A
#
# COMPACT_ATOMS: atom_id res chain seq x y z
N MET A 1 15.45 8.48 12.13
CA MET A 1 14.50 7.35 12.13
C MET A 1 14.78 6.40 10.97
N THR A 2 15.09 6.89 9.77
CA THR A 2 15.47 6.11 8.57
C THR A 2 16.57 5.08 8.83
N ASP A 3 17.73 5.47 9.39
CA ASP A 3 18.83 4.51 9.64
C ASP A 3 18.48 3.40 10.65
N GLN A 4 17.57 3.69 11.58
CA GLN A 4 17.06 2.70 12.53
C GLN A 4 16.14 1.70 11.83
N ILE A 5 15.28 2.14 10.90
CA ILE A 5 14.41 1.26 10.12
C ILE A 5 15.25 0.25 9.32
N ASP A 6 16.29 0.73 8.62
CA ASP A 6 17.15 -0.15 7.81
C ASP A 6 17.90 -1.17 8.67
N SER A 7 18.27 -0.78 9.89
CA SER A 7 18.89 -1.69 10.87
C SER A 7 17.90 -2.70 11.45
N TYR A 8 16.67 -2.31 11.76
CA TYR A 8 15.66 -3.18 12.39
C TYR A 8 15.04 -4.17 11.42
N ALA A 9 14.84 -3.76 10.16
CA ALA A 9 14.25 -4.61 9.13
C ALA A 9 15.24 -5.63 8.52
N GLY A 10 16.49 -5.66 9.00
CA GLY A 10 17.49 -6.66 8.61
C GLY A 10 17.73 -6.68 7.10
N SER A 11 17.63 -7.86 6.48
CA SER A 11 17.74 -8.04 5.02
C SER A 11 16.39 -8.09 4.29
N SER A 12 15.27 -7.90 4.98
CA SER A 12 13.94 -7.95 4.36
C SER A 12 13.63 -6.63 3.64
N TYR A 13 13.81 -6.63 2.32
CA TYR A 13 13.44 -5.49 1.46
C TYR A 13 11.96 -5.09 1.55
N PRO A 14 10.97 -6.01 1.52
CA PRO A 14 9.57 -5.62 1.67
C PRO A 14 9.30 -5.00 3.05
N LEU A 15 9.93 -5.49 4.12
CA LEU A 15 9.78 -4.90 5.46
C LEU A 15 10.36 -3.48 5.50
N LYS A 16 11.53 -3.25 4.92
CA LYS A 16 12.12 -1.90 4.81
C LYS A 16 11.20 -0.95 4.05
N ALA A 17 10.75 -1.36 2.87
CA ALA A 17 9.89 -0.52 2.03
C ALA A 17 8.58 -0.18 2.76
N ALA A 18 7.93 -1.16 3.40
CA ALA A 18 6.70 -0.95 4.15
C ALA A 18 6.89 -0.05 5.38
N LEU A 19 7.98 -0.19 6.13
CA LEU A 19 8.28 0.65 7.30
C LEU A 19 8.65 2.09 6.91
N HIS A 20 9.40 2.29 5.82
CA HIS A 20 9.66 3.64 5.28
C HIS A 20 8.36 4.29 4.82
N LEU A 21 7.48 3.55 4.15
CA LEU A 21 6.16 4.06 3.75
C LEU A 21 5.28 4.43 4.96
N LEU A 22 5.34 3.65 6.04
CA LEU A 22 4.64 3.92 7.29
C LEU A 22 5.20 5.17 7.99
N ASN A 23 6.49 5.45 7.82
CA ASN A 23 7.18 6.65 8.30
C ASN A 23 7.04 7.87 7.37
N ASP A 24 6.16 7.81 6.36
CA ASP A 24 6.02 8.85 5.33
C ASP A 24 7.30 9.13 4.49
N ASP A 25 8.31 8.28 4.56
CA ASP A 25 9.51 8.34 3.70
C ASP A 25 9.22 7.69 2.35
N ILE A 26 8.40 8.36 1.54
CA ILE A 26 7.92 7.89 0.23
C ILE A 26 9.11 7.60 -0.69
N THR A 27 10.12 8.46 -0.71
CA THR A 27 11.28 8.30 -1.62
C THR A 27 12.06 7.02 -1.33
N ARG A 28 12.35 6.72 -0.05
CA ARG A 28 13.02 5.47 0.31
C ARG A 28 12.15 4.25 0.05
N ALA A 29 10.86 4.33 0.39
CA ALA A 29 9.92 3.24 0.11
C ALA A 29 9.83 2.92 -1.38
N HIS A 30 9.73 3.95 -2.23
CA HIS A 30 9.70 3.83 -3.68
C HIS A 30 10.99 3.22 -4.21
N THR A 31 12.15 3.75 -3.81
CA THR A 31 13.45 3.23 -4.27
C THR A 31 13.58 1.73 -3.98
N ILE A 32 13.27 1.30 -2.75
CA ILE A 32 13.38 -0.11 -2.36
C ILE A 32 12.35 -0.98 -3.08
N ALA A 33 11.09 -0.54 -3.20
CA ALA A 33 10.07 -1.30 -3.92
C ALA A 33 10.45 -1.49 -5.40
N GLN A 34 10.95 -0.44 -6.05
CA GLN A 34 11.36 -0.44 -7.45
C GLN A 34 12.63 -1.26 -7.71
N ASP A 35 13.61 -1.23 -6.80
CA ASP A 35 14.84 -2.02 -6.94
C ASP A 35 14.59 -3.55 -6.76
N HIS A 36 13.42 -3.92 -6.21
CA HIS A 36 13.05 -5.29 -5.85
C HIS A 36 11.68 -5.71 -6.42
N GLU A 37 11.35 -5.27 -7.63
CA GLU A 37 10.10 -5.63 -8.34
C GLU A 37 9.96 -7.13 -8.64
N ASP A 38 11.03 -7.91 -8.49
CA ASP A 38 11.03 -9.37 -8.52
C ASP A 38 10.34 -10.00 -7.30
N ILE A 39 10.17 -9.24 -6.21
CA ILE A 39 9.52 -9.68 -4.97
C ILE A 39 8.06 -9.20 -4.96
N MET A 40 7.11 -10.13 -4.96
CA MET A 40 5.68 -9.81 -5.02
C MET A 40 5.21 -8.90 -3.88
N THR A 41 5.78 -9.05 -2.69
CA THR A 41 5.46 -8.21 -1.52
C THR A 41 5.96 -6.77 -1.69
N CYS A 42 7.09 -6.56 -2.38
CA CYS A 42 7.54 -5.23 -2.78
C CYS A 42 6.58 -4.59 -3.80
N ASN A 43 6.05 -5.36 -4.76
CA ASN A 43 5.04 -4.87 -5.70
C ASN A 43 3.74 -4.44 -4.99
N LEU A 44 3.36 -5.11 -3.90
CA LEU A 44 2.23 -4.70 -3.07
C LEU A 44 2.52 -3.36 -2.37
N VAL A 45 3.74 -3.16 -1.84
CA VAL A 45 4.17 -1.83 -1.33
C VAL A 45 4.11 -0.78 -2.46
N HIS A 46 4.52 -1.14 -3.68
CA HIS A 46 4.51 -0.27 -4.86
C HIS A 46 3.11 0.21 -5.24
N CYS A 47 2.12 -0.68 -5.16
CA CYS A 47 0.72 -0.31 -5.32
C CYS A 47 0.28 0.74 -4.29
N ILE A 48 0.55 0.50 -3.00
CA ILE A 48 0.13 1.41 -1.92
C ILE A 48 0.88 2.75 -2.01
N LEU A 49 2.18 2.74 -2.31
CA LEU A 49 3.00 3.96 -2.35
C LEU A 49 2.53 4.92 -3.45
N HIS A 50 2.22 4.42 -4.65
CA HIS A 50 1.78 5.27 -5.76
C HIS A 50 0.43 5.93 -5.47
N ARG A 51 -0.46 5.25 -4.74
CA ARG A 51 -1.70 5.88 -4.26
C ARG A 51 -1.41 7.06 -3.32
N ARG A 52 -0.36 6.99 -2.50
CA ARG A 52 0.05 8.13 -1.66
C ARG A 52 0.72 9.25 -2.42
N GLU A 53 1.42 8.92 -3.51
CA GLU A 53 1.98 9.90 -4.45
C GLU A 53 0.90 10.59 -5.29
N GLN A 54 -0.36 10.16 -5.18
CA GLN A 54 -1.47 10.55 -6.05
C GLN A 54 -1.27 10.14 -7.52
N ASP A 55 -0.42 9.15 -7.75
CA ASP A 55 -0.27 8.47 -9.03
C ASP A 55 -1.22 7.26 -9.07
N PHE A 56 -2.52 7.58 -9.15
CA PHE A 56 -3.59 6.58 -9.09
C PHE A 56 -3.54 5.60 -10.26
N TRP A 57 -3.09 6.06 -11.43
CA TRP A 57 -2.94 5.21 -12.60
C TRP A 57 -1.86 4.15 -12.37
N ASN A 58 -0.67 4.52 -11.88
CA ASN A 58 0.37 3.54 -11.57
C ASN A 58 -0.03 2.63 -10.39
N SER A 59 -0.68 3.16 -9.35
CA SER A 59 -1.23 2.33 -8.26
C SER A 59 -2.11 1.20 -8.82
N ASN A 60 -3.06 1.56 -9.69
CA ASN A 60 -3.96 0.60 -10.34
C ASN A 60 -3.22 -0.32 -11.34
N TRP A 61 -2.15 0.14 -11.97
CA TRP A 61 -1.31 -0.67 -12.86
C TRP A 61 -0.59 -1.78 -12.07
N TRP A 62 0.00 -1.43 -10.93
CA TRP A 62 0.64 -2.40 -10.03
C TRP A 62 -0.38 -3.36 -9.43
N CYS A 63 -1.52 -2.85 -8.97
CA CYS A 63 -2.59 -3.66 -8.38
C CYS A 63 -3.01 -4.84 -9.27
N ARG A 64 -3.13 -4.62 -10.59
CA ARG A 64 -3.56 -5.64 -11.56
C ARG A 64 -2.51 -6.75 -11.81
N ARG A 65 -1.28 -6.55 -11.35
CA ARG A 65 -0.16 -7.50 -11.47
C ARG A 65 0.06 -8.32 -10.21
N LEU A 66 -0.59 -7.93 -9.11
CA LEU A 66 -0.42 -8.59 -7.83
C LEU A 66 -1.07 -9.98 -7.82
N ASP A 67 -0.28 -10.98 -7.47
CA ASP A 67 -0.76 -12.30 -7.10
C ASP A 67 -0.30 -12.59 -5.67
N HIS A 68 -0.98 -11.97 -4.71
CA HIS A 68 -0.54 -11.94 -3.32
C HIS A 68 -1.71 -12.24 -2.38
N PRO A 69 -1.57 -13.18 -1.40
CA PRO A 69 -2.67 -13.58 -0.52
C PRO A 69 -3.24 -12.42 0.31
N LEU A 70 -2.39 -11.45 0.68
CA LEU A 70 -2.85 -10.25 1.39
C LEU A 70 -3.92 -9.44 0.65
N LEU A 71 -4.01 -9.47 -0.67
CA LEU A 71 -5.06 -8.75 -1.38
C LEU A 71 -6.44 -9.18 -0.90
N GLN A 72 -6.66 -10.49 -0.77
CA GLN A 72 -7.93 -11.04 -0.26
C GLN A 72 -8.11 -10.76 1.23
N ILE A 73 -7.03 -10.77 2.02
CA ILE A 73 -7.10 -10.45 3.46
C ILE A 73 -7.53 -8.99 3.68
N ILE A 74 -6.98 -8.06 2.89
CA ILE A 74 -7.17 -6.61 3.04
C ILE A 74 -8.48 -6.15 2.37
N HIS A 75 -8.73 -6.57 1.13
CA HIS A 75 -9.86 -6.09 0.34
C HIS A 75 -11.04 -7.08 0.28
N GLY A 76 -10.86 -8.31 0.76
CA GLY A 76 -11.85 -9.38 0.65
C GLY A 76 -12.01 -9.91 -0.77
N GLY A 77 -13.09 -10.65 -0.99
CA GLY A 77 -13.40 -11.30 -2.27
C GLY A 77 -13.15 -12.81 -2.21
N ASN A 78 -13.70 -13.53 -3.19
CA ASN A 78 -13.60 -15.00 -3.28
C ASN A 78 -12.51 -15.46 -4.26
N SER A 79 -11.81 -14.52 -4.90
CA SER A 79 -10.74 -14.77 -5.85
C SER A 79 -9.74 -13.62 -5.85
N ASN A 80 -8.53 -13.87 -6.36
CA ASN A 80 -7.53 -12.81 -6.51
C ASN A 80 -8.04 -11.68 -7.43
N ALA A 81 -8.73 -12.02 -8.53
CA ALA A 81 -9.29 -11.03 -9.45
C ALA A 81 -10.32 -10.12 -8.78
N GLU A 82 -11.19 -10.67 -7.94
CA GLU A 82 -12.17 -9.88 -7.18
C GLU A 82 -11.48 -8.97 -6.16
N ALA A 83 -10.45 -9.47 -5.49
CA ALA A 83 -9.66 -8.68 -4.55
C ALA A 83 -8.91 -7.53 -5.24
N GLN A 84 -8.31 -7.78 -6.41
CA GLN A 84 -7.68 -6.76 -7.26
C GLN A 84 -8.68 -5.69 -7.71
N GLU A 85 -9.90 -6.08 -8.11
CA GLU A 85 -10.94 -5.13 -8.49
C GLU A 85 -11.33 -4.21 -7.31
N ARG A 86 -11.48 -4.79 -6.11
CA ARG A 86 -11.79 -4.04 -4.89
C ARG A 86 -10.65 -3.10 -4.49
N ALA A 87 -9.40 -3.53 -4.64
CA ALA A 87 -8.22 -2.69 -4.41
C ALA A 87 -8.12 -1.53 -5.43
N CYS A 88 -8.40 -1.78 -6.71
CA CYS A 88 -8.47 -0.73 -7.72
C CYS A 88 -9.58 0.28 -7.41
N ARG A 89 -10.78 -0.20 -7.04
CA ARG A 89 -11.89 0.65 -6.62
C ARG A 89 -11.54 1.51 -5.40
N PHE A 90 -10.79 0.99 -4.44
CA PHE A 90 -10.30 1.78 -3.32
C PHE A 90 -9.37 2.92 -3.79
N THR A 91 -8.49 2.64 -4.76
CA THR A 91 -7.65 3.68 -5.37
C THR A 91 -8.48 4.76 -6.07
N ASP A 92 -9.52 4.36 -6.81
CA ASP A 92 -10.43 5.30 -7.47
C ASP A 92 -11.22 6.16 -6.47
N GLU A 93 -11.61 5.58 -5.33
CA GLU A 93 -12.22 6.33 -4.22
C GLU A 93 -11.26 7.34 -3.59
N CYS A 94 -9.98 6.99 -3.44
CA CYS A 94 -8.94 7.92 -3.01
C CYS A 94 -8.75 9.06 -4.01
N GLU A 95 -8.71 8.77 -5.32
CA GLU A 95 -8.66 9.80 -6.36
C GLU A 95 -9.86 10.75 -6.26
N ALA A 96 -11.08 10.21 -6.20
CA ALA A 96 -12.30 11.01 -6.10
C ALA A 96 -12.29 11.91 -4.84
N ALA A 97 -11.77 11.40 -3.72
CA ALA A 97 -11.69 12.14 -2.47
C ALA A 97 -10.75 13.35 -2.54
N THR A 98 -9.72 13.33 -3.41
CA THR A 98 -8.86 14.52 -3.65
C THR A 98 -9.65 15.71 -4.20
N LYS A 99 -10.76 15.47 -4.89
CA LYS A 99 -11.61 16.50 -5.52
C LYS A 99 -12.78 16.94 -4.61
N GLY A 100 -13.19 16.10 -3.64
CA GLY A 100 -14.41 16.28 -2.84
C GLY A 100 -14.23 16.78 -1.40
N ALA A 101 -13.00 17.07 -0.96
CA ALA A 101 -12.66 17.30 0.46
C ALA A 101 -13.26 18.59 1.09
N SER A 102 -13.86 19.48 0.30
CA SER A 102 -14.37 20.79 0.76
C SER A 102 -15.72 20.74 1.49
N THR A 103 -16.40 19.59 1.50
CA THR A 103 -17.68 19.40 2.21
C THR A 103 -17.48 18.58 3.48
N ALA A 104 -18.35 18.73 4.49
CA ALA A 104 -18.28 17.92 5.71
C ALA A 104 -18.38 16.41 5.43
N CYS A 105 -19.22 16.02 4.47
CA CYS A 105 -19.33 14.63 4.00
C CYS A 105 -18.02 14.15 3.34
N GLY A 106 -17.43 14.99 2.48
CA GLY A 106 -16.14 14.72 1.83
C GLY A 106 -15.00 14.60 2.83
N ALA A 107 -14.93 15.49 3.84
CA ALA A 107 -13.94 15.43 4.90
C ALA A 107 -14.03 14.12 5.70
N LYS A 108 -15.25 13.68 6.05
CA LYS A 108 -15.45 12.38 6.70
C LYS A 108 -14.96 11.23 5.81
N LYS A 109 -15.33 11.23 4.52
CA LYS A 109 -14.88 10.20 3.58
C LYS A 109 -13.36 10.15 3.46
N VAL A 110 -12.68 11.30 3.42
CA VAL A 110 -11.21 11.36 3.43
C VAL A 110 -10.63 10.72 4.70
N GLN A 111 -11.21 10.97 5.88
CA GLN A 111 -10.75 10.34 7.12
C GLN A 111 -10.97 8.82 7.12
N ASP A 112 -12.11 8.35 6.63
CA ASP A 112 -12.40 6.93 6.49
C ASP A 112 -11.39 6.25 5.55
N LEU A 113 -11.07 6.87 4.41
CA LEU A 113 -10.10 6.35 3.44
C LEU A 113 -8.66 6.36 4.00
N LYS A 114 -8.28 7.39 4.75
CA LYS A 114 -6.99 7.42 5.46
C LYS A 114 -6.88 6.26 6.44
N LYS A 115 -7.94 6.01 7.22
CA LYS A 115 -7.99 4.88 8.14
C LYS A 115 -7.84 3.54 7.41
N LEU A 116 -8.57 3.34 6.31
CA LEU A 116 -8.45 2.12 5.50
C LEU A 116 -7.02 1.92 4.97
N GLN A 117 -6.38 2.97 4.46
CA GLN A 117 -5.00 2.90 3.97
C GLN A 117 -4.00 2.60 5.10
N THR A 118 -4.22 3.15 6.30
CA THR A 118 -3.41 2.83 7.48
C THR A 118 -3.60 1.37 7.91
N ASP A 119 -4.84 0.89 7.97
CA ASP A 119 -5.14 -0.49 8.36
C ASP A 119 -4.55 -1.50 7.35
N GLU A 120 -4.59 -1.18 6.06
CA GLU A 120 -3.93 -1.93 4.98
C GLU A 120 -2.41 -2.00 5.17
N LEU A 121 -1.74 -0.86 5.41
CA LEU A 121 -0.29 -0.83 5.58
C LEU A 121 0.16 -1.54 6.87
N ILE A 122 -0.61 -1.42 7.97
CA ILE A 122 -0.35 -2.16 9.21
C ILE A 122 -0.51 -3.66 8.98
N THR A 123 -1.54 -4.08 8.24
CA THR A 123 -1.78 -5.50 7.92
C THR A 123 -0.63 -6.07 7.09
N LEU A 124 -0.13 -5.30 6.12
CA LEU A 124 1.05 -5.66 5.34
C LEU A 124 2.28 -5.87 6.23
N VAL A 125 2.62 -4.89 7.08
CA VAL A 125 3.78 -5.00 7.97
C VAL A 125 3.68 -6.21 8.90
N LYS A 126 2.50 -6.46 9.50
CA LYS A 126 2.29 -7.63 10.36
C LYS A 126 2.48 -8.93 9.60
N TRP A 127 1.91 -9.04 8.41
CA TRP A 127 2.03 -10.25 7.60
C TRP A 127 3.48 -10.51 7.19
N ILE A 128 4.24 -9.48 6.82
CA ILE A 128 5.68 -9.61 6.53
C ILE A 128 6.42 -10.16 7.76
N LEU A 129 6.14 -9.63 8.95
CA LEU A 129 6.73 -10.09 10.21
C LEU A 129 6.31 -11.51 10.63
N GLU A 130 5.21 -12.03 10.10
CA GLU A 130 4.71 -13.37 10.43
C GLU A 130 5.12 -14.43 9.38
N ASN A 131 5.43 -14.02 8.16
CA ASN A 131 5.59 -14.93 7.01
C ASN A 131 6.92 -14.78 6.26
N GLU A 132 7.63 -13.65 6.41
CA GLU A 132 8.84 -13.33 5.63
C GLU A 132 10.03 -12.85 6.49
N SER A 133 9.91 -12.85 7.83
CA SER A 133 10.97 -12.48 8.78
C SER A 133 11.89 -13.62 9.17
#